data_AF-A0A1Q4USA0-F1
#
_entry.id   AF-A0A1Q4USA0-F1
#
_cell.length_a   1.000
_cell.length_b   1.000
_cell.length_c   1.000
_cell.angle_alpha   90.00
_cell.angle_beta   90.00
_cell.angle_gamma   90.00
#
_symmetry.space_group_name_H-M   'P 1'
#
loop_
_entity.id
_entity.type
_entity.pdbx_description
1 polymer ?
#
loop_
_entity_poly.entity_id
_entity_poly.type
_entity_poly.pdbx_seq_one_letter_code
_entity_poly.pdbx_strand_id
1 'polypeptide(L)'
;MTKWDIDPGGVASILSLVGLAADDMSKDVKGYGEAVTDAAAWAGTISGPYCGSAPAGPVGVAVATFASDTEAKIRFLAARTKKSLDGTVQATTAYVTGDLDMAADAQREAAKAPDPAELRAVAQKDDGQGGG
;
A
#
# COMPACT_ATOMS: atom_id res chain seq x y z
N MET A 1 1.92 38.54 3.27
CA MET A 1 2.55 37.21 3.08
C MET A 1 1.43 36.20 3.14
N THR A 2 1.24 35.41 2.08
CA THR A 2 0.33 34.27 2.12
C THR A 2 0.82 33.31 3.21
N LYS A 3 -0.08 32.64 3.94
CA LYS A 3 0.28 31.66 4.99
C LYS A 3 1.11 30.47 4.47
N TRP A 4 1.26 30.40 3.16
CA TRP A 4 1.90 29.34 2.40
C TRP A 4 3.19 29.89 1.78
N ASP A 5 4.28 29.18 2.04
CA ASP A 5 5.60 29.34 1.42
C ASP A 5 6.06 27.94 0.99
N ILE A 6 5.58 27.50 -0.17
CA ILE A 6 5.96 26.20 -0.75
C ILE A 6 7.04 26.42 -1.78
N ASP A 7 8.10 25.61 -1.71
CA ASP A 7 9.05 25.37 -2.80
C ASP A 7 8.59 24.16 -3.65
N PRO A 8 8.02 24.36 -4.86
CA PRO A 8 7.56 23.26 -5.69
C PRO A 8 8.68 22.30 -6.11
N GLY A 9 9.91 22.80 -6.26
CA GLY A 9 11.08 21.97 -6.58
C GLY A 9 11.45 21.05 -5.42
N GLY A 10 11.46 21.59 -4.20
CA GLY A 10 11.61 20.82 -2.98
C GLY A 10 10.53 19.75 -2.82
N VAL A 11 9.27 20.08 -3.09
CA VAL A 11 8.16 19.09 -3.06
C VAL A 11 8.38 17.98 -4.08
N ALA A 12 8.75 18.32 -5.33
CA ALA A 12 9.02 17.32 -6.36
C ALA A 12 10.15 16.34 -5.95
N SER A 13 11.20 16.85 -5.29
CA SER A 13 12.27 16.02 -4.73
C SER A 13 11.76 15.03 -3.67
N ILE A 14 10.94 15.50 -2.73
CA ILE A 14 10.33 14.63 -1.71
C ILE A 14 9.41 13.58 -2.34
N LEU A 15 8.59 13.96 -3.32
CA LEU A 15 7.73 13.01 -4.03
C LEU A 15 8.54 11.91 -4.73
N SER A 16 9.70 12.25 -5.30
CA SER A 16 10.62 11.28 -5.90
C SER A 16 11.16 10.30 -4.85
N LEU A 17 11.60 10.79 -3.69
CA LEU A 17 12.07 9.95 -2.59
C LEU A 17 10.98 9.01 -2.05
N VAL A 18 9.75 9.49 -1.93
CA VAL A 18 8.62 8.64 -1.53
C VAL A 18 8.30 7.60 -2.60
N GLY A 19 8.44 7.94 -3.89
CA GLY A 19 8.33 6.98 -4.99
C GLY A 19 9.33 5.83 -4.85
N LEU A 20 10.61 6.13 -4.60
CA LEU A 20 11.63 5.11 -4.35
C LEU A 20 11.30 4.24 -3.13
N ALA A 21 10.86 4.85 -2.03
CA ALA A 21 10.45 4.12 -0.83
C ALA A 21 9.22 3.23 -1.09
N ALA A 22 8.29 3.66 -1.94
CA ALA A 22 7.13 2.86 -2.33
C ALA A 22 7.54 1.65 -3.19
N ASP A 23 8.52 1.81 -4.08
CA ASP A 23 9.08 0.71 -4.87
C ASP A 23 9.78 -0.32 -3.97
N ASP A 24 10.55 0.13 -2.99
CA ASP A 24 11.20 -0.77 -2.03
C ASP A 24 10.17 -1.48 -1.14
N MET A 25 9.16 -0.76 -0.65
CA MET A 25 8.04 -1.37 0.08
C MET A 25 7.32 -2.43 -0.76
N SER A 26 7.14 -2.22 -2.07
CA SER A 26 6.52 -3.21 -2.96
C SER A 26 7.34 -4.51 -3.03
N LYS A 27 8.67 -4.41 -3.05
CA LYS A 27 9.57 -5.58 -3.01
C LYS A 27 9.46 -6.32 -1.67
N ASP A 28 9.45 -5.58 -0.56
CA ASP A 28 9.33 -6.16 0.78
C ASP A 28 7.98 -6.86 0.99
N VAL A 29 6.90 -6.30 0.47
CA VAL A 29 5.56 -6.92 0.52
C VAL A 29 5.54 -8.24 -0.27
N LYS A 30 6.18 -8.29 -1.44
CA LYS A 30 6.31 -9.54 -2.21
C LYS A 30 7.13 -10.58 -1.45
N GLY A 31 8.28 -10.20 -0.91
CA GLY A 31 9.12 -11.09 -0.10
C GLY A 31 8.41 -11.59 1.17
N TYR A 32 7.59 -10.74 1.81
CA TYR A 32 6.72 -11.15 2.90
C TYR A 32 5.72 -12.23 2.47
N GLY A 33 5.04 -12.04 1.33
CA GLY A 33 4.09 -13.00 0.76
C GLY A 33 4.72 -14.36 0.46
N GLU A 34 5.91 -14.37 -0.12
CA GLU A 34 6.70 -15.58 -0.36
C GLU A 34 7.05 -16.27 0.96
N ALA A 35 7.60 -15.52 1.93
CA ALA A 35 8.03 -16.06 3.21
C ALA A 35 6.88 -16.66 4.04
N VAL A 36 5.70 -16.04 4.06
CA VAL A 36 4.54 -16.60 4.78
C VAL A 36 3.96 -17.83 4.08
N THR A 37 4.00 -17.87 2.74
CA THR A 37 3.57 -19.04 1.96
C THR A 37 4.49 -20.23 2.23
N ASP A 38 5.81 -20.00 2.20
CA ASP A 38 6.80 -21.01 2.52
C ASP A 38 6.66 -21.47 3.98
N ALA A 39 6.56 -20.54 4.93
CA ALA A 39 6.38 -20.88 6.34
C ALA A 39 5.13 -21.73 6.58
N ALA A 40 4.01 -21.41 5.91
CA ALA A 40 2.79 -22.21 6.01
C ALA A 40 2.95 -23.62 5.44
N ALA A 41 3.70 -23.78 4.34
CA ALA A 41 4.00 -25.09 3.74
C ALA A 41 4.91 -25.95 4.64
N TRP A 42 5.86 -25.34 5.34
CA TRP A 42 6.81 -26.02 6.22
C TRP A 42 6.35 -26.16 7.68
N ALA A 43 5.20 -25.60 8.05
CA ALA A 43 4.65 -25.63 9.41
C ALA A 43 4.19 -27.03 9.90
N GLY A 44 4.41 -28.06 9.10
CA GLY A 44 4.00 -29.42 9.38
C GLY A 44 2.52 -29.67 9.12
N THR A 45 2.16 -30.94 9.06
CA THR A 45 0.80 -31.41 8.83
C THR A 45 0.28 -32.14 10.05
N ILE A 46 -1.04 -32.33 10.13
CA ILE A 46 -1.59 -33.28 11.12
C ILE A 46 -1.09 -34.67 10.72
N SER A 47 -0.72 -35.50 11.69
CA SER A 47 -0.30 -36.89 11.43
C SER A 47 -1.51 -37.80 11.22
N GLY A 48 -1.47 -38.64 10.18
CA GLY A 48 -2.52 -39.60 9.85
C GLY A 48 -2.31 -40.27 8.48
N PRO A 49 -2.99 -41.40 8.17
CA PRO A 49 -2.96 -41.98 6.84
C PRO A 49 -3.77 -41.10 5.88
N TYR A 50 -3.09 -40.44 4.93
CA TYR A 50 -3.72 -39.65 3.88
C TYR A 50 -3.53 -40.31 2.53
N CYS A 51 -4.60 -40.41 1.75
CA CYS A 51 -4.56 -40.81 0.35
C CYS A 51 -4.33 -39.54 -0.51
N GLY A 52 -3.11 -38.99 -0.54
CA GLY A 52 -2.78 -37.78 -1.33
C GLY A 52 -1.98 -36.73 -0.55
N SER A 53 -2.03 -35.46 -0.98
CA SER A 53 -1.35 -34.36 -0.28
C SER A 53 -1.85 -34.24 1.15
N ALA A 54 -0.92 -34.23 2.10
CA ALA A 54 -1.24 -34.05 3.51
C ALA A 54 -1.82 -32.64 3.73
N PRO A 55 -2.96 -32.52 4.44
CA PRO A 55 -3.56 -31.21 4.72
C PRO A 55 -2.65 -30.37 5.62
N ALA A 56 -2.67 -29.04 5.41
CA ALA A 56 -1.91 -28.11 6.23
C ALA A 56 -2.26 -28.28 7.72
N GLY A 57 -1.23 -28.29 8.57
CA GLY A 57 -1.42 -28.37 10.02
C GLY A 57 -2.03 -27.09 10.60
N PRO A 58 -2.48 -27.11 11.87
CA PRO A 58 -3.06 -25.93 12.52
C PRO A 58 -2.15 -24.70 12.50
N VAL A 59 -0.83 -24.91 12.57
CA VAL A 59 0.15 -23.83 12.49
C VAL A 59 0.17 -23.21 11.08
N GLY A 60 0.13 -24.01 10.02
CA GLY A 60 0.07 -23.51 8.65
C GLY A 60 -1.20 -22.69 8.39
N VAL A 61 -2.34 -23.12 8.93
CA VAL A 61 -3.62 -22.36 8.86
C VAL A 61 -3.52 -21.03 9.61
N ALA A 62 -2.90 -21.02 10.80
CA ALA A 62 -2.71 -19.80 11.58
C ALA A 62 -1.79 -18.79 10.86
N VAL A 63 -0.71 -19.27 10.22
CA VAL A 63 0.17 -18.43 9.40
C VAL A 63 -0.59 -17.83 8.22
N ALA A 64 -1.39 -18.63 7.51
CA ALA A 64 -2.20 -18.13 6.40
C ALA A 64 -3.21 -17.07 6.86
N THR A 65 -3.85 -17.28 8.03
CA THR A 65 -4.80 -16.30 8.60
C THR A 65 -4.09 -15.00 8.99
N PHE A 66 -2.91 -15.09 9.62
CA PHE A 66 -2.08 -13.93 9.94
C PHE A 66 -1.66 -13.15 8.69
N ALA A 67 -1.30 -13.86 7.62
CA ALA A 67 -0.95 -13.25 6.34
C ALA A 67 -2.13 -12.48 5.73
N SER A 68 -3.33 -13.09 5.70
CA SER A 68 -4.55 -12.43 5.21
C SER A 68 -4.92 -11.18 6.03
N ASP A 69 -4.79 -11.23 7.35
CA ASP A 69 -5.03 -10.05 8.20
C ASP A 69 -3.99 -8.93 7.97
N THR A 70 -2.76 -9.31 7.66
CA THR A 70 -1.68 -8.37 7.37
C THR A 70 -1.85 -7.73 6.00
N GLU A 71 -2.33 -8.48 5.00
CA GLU A 71 -2.65 -8.00 3.66
C GLU A 71 -3.62 -6.81 3.69
N ALA A 72 -4.67 -6.88 4.51
CA ALA A 72 -5.62 -5.77 4.68
C ALA A 72 -4.94 -4.49 5.18
N LYS A 73 -3.99 -4.61 6.12
CA LYS A 73 -3.22 -3.48 6.65
C LYS A 73 -2.25 -2.92 5.61
N ILE A 74 -1.59 -3.79 4.85
CA ILE A 74 -0.69 -3.39 3.75
C ILE A 74 -1.47 -2.60 2.68
N ARG A 75 -2.64 -3.09 2.28
CA ARG A 75 -3.53 -2.39 1.32
C ARG A 75 -3.96 -1.02 1.83
N PHE A 76 -4.33 -0.92 3.10
CA PHE A 76 -4.68 0.37 3.71
C PHE A 76 -3.49 1.35 3.68
N LEU A 77 -2.29 0.87 4.03
CA LEU A 77 -1.08 1.68 4.00
C LEU A 77 -0.80 2.19 2.58
N ALA A 78 -0.85 1.30 1.58
CA ALA A 78 -0.65 1.66 0.17
C ALA A 78 -1.68 2.70 -0.31
N ALA A 79 -2.97 2.53 0.03
CA ALA A 79 -4.02 3.49 -0.31
C ALA A 79 -3.79 4.85 0.35
N ARG A 80 -3.37 4.87 1.62
CA ARG A 80 -3.07 6.10 2.35
C ARG A 80 -1.85 6.82 1.77
N THR A 81 -0.81 6.08 1.39
CA THR A 81 0.39 6.64 0.73
C THR A 81 0.00 7.26 -0.61
N LYS A 82 -0.75 6.54 -1.45
CA LYS A 82 -1.24 7.06 -2.73
C LYS A 82 -2.07 8.33 -2.55
N LYS A 83 -3.05 8.33 -1.65
CA LYS A 83 -3.90 9.49 -1.36
C LYS A 83 -3.08 10.71 -0.92
N SER A 84 -2.07 10.48 -0.07
CA SER A 84 -1.17 11.55 0.40
C SER A 84 -0.31 12.13 -0.73
N LEU A 85 0.22 11.28 -1.62
CA LEU A 85 0.99 11.69 -2.79
C LEU A 85 0.14 12.50 -3.77
N ASP A 86 -1.02 11.96 -4.16
CA ASP A 86 -1.95 12.60 -5.09
C ASP A 86 -2.41 13.96 -4.54
N GLY A 87 -2.74 14.03 -3.25
CA GLY A 87 -3.13 15.26 -2.59
C GLY A 87 -2.00 16.28 -2.46
N THR A 88 -0.75 15.83 -2.27
CA THR A 88 0.43 16.71 -2.27
C THR A 88 0.65 17.33 -3.65
N VAL A 89 0.51 16.53 -4.71
CA VAL A 89 0.58 17.01 -6.11
C VAL A 89 -0.53 18.04 -6.35
N GLN A 90 -1.78 17.71 -6.02
CA GLN A 90 -2.92 18.62 -6.19
C GLN A 90 -2.75 19.94 -5.43
N ALA A 91 -2.33 19.87 -4.16
CA ALA A 91 -2.12 21.06 -3.34
C ALA A 91 -1.01 21.96 -3.90
N THR A 92 0.09 21.36 -4.38
CA THR A 92 1.21 22.10 -4.97
C THR A 92 0.82 22.72 -6.32
N THR A 93 0.06 22.00 -7.15
CA THR A 93 -0.48 22.54 -8.41
C THR A 93 -1.42 23.72 -8.15
N ALA A 94 -2.33 23.60 -7.18
CA ALA A 94 -3.24 24.68 -6.79
C ALA A 94 -2.46 25.90 -6.25
N TYR A 95 -1.44 25.67 -5.41
CA TYR A 95 -0.55 26.73 -4.93
C TYR A 95 0.17 27.45 -6.08
N VAL A 96 0.76 26.73 -7.03
CA VAL A 96 1.48 27.30 -8.19
C VAL A 96 0.54 28.10 -9.10
N THR A 97 -0.72 27.71 -9.20
CA THR A 97 -1.74 28.42 -9.99
C THR A 97 -2.38 29.59 -9.23
N GLY A 98 -2.05 29.77 -7.94
CA GLY A 98 -2.54 30.86 -7.09
C GLY A 98 -3.88 30.57 -6.39
N ASP A 99 -4.43 29.36 -6.52
CA ASP A 99 -5.66 28.94 -5.85
C ASP A 99 -5.36 28.34 -4.47
N LEU A 100 -5.23 29.22 -3.48
CA LEU A 100 -4.86 28.82 -2.12
C LEU A 100 -5.98 28.10 -1.37
N ASP A 101 -7.24 28.31 -1.74
CA ASP A 101 -8.38 27.62 -1.14
C ASP A 101 -8.40 26.17 -1.62
N MET A 102 -8.23 25.93 -2.93
CA MET A 102 -8.08 24.59 -3.48
C MET A 102 -6.83 23.89 -2.94
N ALA A 103 -5.72 24.61 -2.74
CA ALA A 103 -4.53 24.04 -2.11
C ALA A 103 -4.81 23.55 -0.68
N ALA A 104 -5.54 24.34 0.10
CA ALA A 104 -5.91 23.99 1.46
C ALA A 104 -6.94 22.85 1.52
N ASP A 105 -7.89 22.81 0.59
CA ASP A 105 -8.84 21.70 0.44
C ASP A 105 -8.13 20.41 0.08
N ALA A 106 -7.27 20.41 -0.94
CA ALA A 106 -6.49 19.25 -1.34
C ALA A 106 -5.65 18.68 -0.17
N GLN A 107 -5.00 19.56 0.60
CA GLN A 107 -4.26 19.15 1.80
C GLN A 107 -5.19 18.51 2.86
N ARG A 108 -6.37 19.09 3.12
CA ARG A 108 -7.35 18.55 4.08
C ARG A 108 -7.89 17.19 3.65
N GLU A 109 -8.22 17.04 2.36
CA GLU A 109 -8.70 15.78 1.82
C GLU A 109 -7.62 14.70 1.87
N ALA A 110 -6.38 15.04 1.55
CA ALA A 110 -5.24 14.12 1.62
C ALA A 110 -5.00 13.55 3.04
N ALA A 111 -5.31 14.33 4.08
CA ALA A 111 -5.13 13.93 5.48
C ALA A 111 -6.17 12.89 5.96
N LYS A 112 -7.30 12.78 5.26
CA LYS A 112 -8.37 11.83 5.62
C LYS A 112 -7.94 10.38 5.40
N ALA A 113 -8.63 9.46 6.07
CA ALA A 113 -8.47 8.05 5.78
C ALA A 113 -8.90 7.74 4.33
N PRO A 114 -8.29 6.73 3.69
CA PRO A 114 -8.79 6.22 2.42
C PRO A 114 -10.24 5.77 2.51
N ASP A 115 -11.02 6.11 1.50
CA ASP A 115 -12.40 5.65 1.36
C ASP A 115 -12.45 4.21 0.76
N PRO A 116 -13.62 3.55 0.78
CA PRO A 116 -13.75 2.20 0.24
C PRO A 116 -13.44 2.06 -1.25
N ALA A 117 -13.61 3.12 -2.05
CA ALA A 117 -13.27 3.08 -3.47
C ALA A 117 -11.74 3.16 -3.67
N GLU A 118 -11.07 4.03 -2.91
CA GLU A 118 -9.61 4.14 -2.90
C GLU A 118 -8.93 2.83 -2.45
N LEU A 119 -9.49 2.14 -1.46
CA LEU A 119 -9.01 0.83 -1.03
C LEU A 119 -9.13 -0.24 -2.14
N ARG A 120 -10.25 -0.26 -2.88
CA ARG A 120 -10.46 -1.19 -4.00
C ARG A 120 -9.55 -0.88 -5.18
N ALA A 121 -9.28 0.39 -5.45
CA ALA A 121 -8.43 0.82 -6.57
C ALA A 121 -6.98 0.32 -6.41
N VAL A 122 -6.49 0.21 -5.16
CA VAL A 122 -5.18 -0.38 -4.89
C VAL A 122 -5.19 -1.90 -5.11
N ALA A 123 -6.27 -2.59 -4.72
CA ALA A 123 -6.39 -4.03 -4.92
C ALA A 123 -6.46 -4.44 -6.41
N GLN A 124 -7.14 -3.66 -7.26
CA GLN A 124 -7.30 -3.98 -8.69
C GLN A 124 -6.03 -3.75 -9.53
N LYS A 125 -5.04 -3.00 -9.02
CA LYS A 125 -3.80 -2.74 -9.75
C LYS A 125 -2.85 -3.94 -9.76
N ASP A 126 -2.97 -4.85 -8.79
CA ASP A 126 -2.15 -6.07 -8.72
C ASP A 126 -2.61 -7.15 -9.73
N ASP A 127 -3.87 -7.12 -10.17
CA ASP A 127 -4.43 -8.13 -11.10
C ASP A 127 -4.12 -7.85 -12.59
N GLY A 128 -3.54 -6.68 -12.92
CA GLY A 128 -3.49 -6.17 -14.29
C GLY A 128 -2.10 -5.95 -14.90
N GLN A 129 -1.00 -6.16 -14.17
CA GLN A 129 0.34 -5.78 -14.63
C GLN A 129 1.33 -6.96 -14.57
N GLY A 130 0.97 -8.04 -15.25
CA GLY A 130 1.81 -9.23 -15.50
C GLY A 130 2.02 -9.54 -16.98
N GLY A 131 2.01 -8.54 -17.86
CA GLY A 131 2.21 -8.72 -19.29
C GLY A 131 2.75 -7.46 -19.97
N GLY A 132 4.02 -7.51 -20.36
CA GLY A 132 4.74 -6.49 -21.12
C GLY A 132 6.18 -6.92 -21.31
#